data_AF-A0A7Y4JUM4-F1
#
_entry.id   AF-A0A7Y4JUM4-F1
#
_cell.length_a   1.000
_cell.length_b   1.000
_cell.length_c   1.000
_cell.angle_alpha   90.00
_cell.angle_beta   90.00
_cell.angle_gamma   90.00
#
_symmetry.space_group_name_H-M   'P 1'
#
loop_
_entity.id
_entity.type
_entity.pdbx_description
1 polymer ?
#
loop_
_entity_poly.entity_id
_entity_poly.type
_entity_poly.pdbx_seq_one_letter_code
_entity_poly.pdbx_strand_id
1 'polypeptide(L)'
;MTRFVFTRAMRRVLVSTVGVAGLFTAVMGFAHTPSGRPLLKWMGMSMPQAASAAGCPLGYDVKQSPEQKEAARQRFAAAYRGEHAALARPALGFDLERTTREALLEWAQAHGVKCTVPRSQGDLDCADVPASLFPGLKREAAIRNLWVTFGADGRLVALIAVSRAAEAAPISATFRAANATLATLAGPPLKQDGEGSVEELKQGLLRQASAEYRFQDFYALTRVTNMGDGFVLTEEYRALPKVAVRELPSR
;
A
#
# COMPACT_ATOMS: atom_id res chain seq x y z
N MET A 1 -28.07 -23.57 43.01
CA MET A 1 -28.79 -23.01 41.84
C MET A 1 -29.22 -21.58 42.16
N THR A 2 -28.44 -20.59 41.74
CA THR A 2 -28.69 -19.18 42.07
C THR A 2 -29.62 -18.57 41.01
N ARG A 3 -30.86 -18.22 41.39
CA ARG A 3 -31.81 -17.56 40.48
C ARG A 3 -31.46 -16.07 40.38
N PHE A 4 -30.97 -15.64 39.22
CA PHE A 4 -30.79 -14.21 38.93
C PHE A 4 -32.16 -13.54 38.77
N VAL A 5 -32.53 -12.72 39.75
CA VAL A 5 -33.75 -11.89 39.68
C VAL A 5 -33.37 -10.58 38.98
N PHE A 6 -33.69 -10.48 37.70
CA PHE A 6 -33.54 -9.21 36.96
C PHE A 6 -34.51 -8.17 37.53
N THR A 7 -33.97 -7.09 38.09
CA THR A 7 -34.78 -5.96 38.55
C THR A 7 -35.52 -5.33 37.36
N ARG A 8 -36.69 -4.72 37.62
CA ARG A 8 -37.51 -4.07 36.57
C ARG A 8 -36.72 -3.02 35.78
N ALA A 9 -35.77 -2.33 36.42
CA ALA A 9 -34.87 -1.38 35.77
C ALA A 9 -33.94 -2.07 34.76
N MET A 10 -33.36 -3.22 35.12
CA MET A 10 -32.46 -3.98 34.26
C MET A 10 -33.19 -4.55 33.04
N ARG A 11 -34.45 -4.98 33.20
CA ARG A 11 -35.31 -5.37 32.07
C ARG A 11 -35.61 -4.21 31.12
N ARG A 12 -35.87 -3.01 31.63
CA ARG A 12 -36.13 -1.82 30.79
C ARG A 12 -34.90 -1.43 29.98
N VAL A 13 -33.73 -1.39 30.60
CA VAL A 13 -32.46 -1.10 29.91
C VAL A 13 -32.20 -2.12 28.80
N LEU A 14 -32.35 -3.41 29.09
CA LEU A 14 -32.13 -4.47 28.10
C LEU A 14 -33.09 -4.35 26.90
N VAL A 15 -34.39 -4.10 27.16
CA VAL A 15 -35.40 -3.92 26.11
C VAL A 15 -35.11 -2.66 25.28
N SER A 16 -34.70 -1.56 25.92
CA SER A 16 -34.32 -0.33 25.22
C SER A 16 -33.09 -0.54 24.34
N THR A 17 -32.04 -1.21 24.84
CA THR A 17 -30.83 -1.47 24.05
C THR A 17 -31.11 -2.39 22.86
N VAL A 18 -31.86 -3.47 23.07
CA VAL A 18 -32.27 -4.37 21.98
C VAL A 18 -33.17 -3.65 20.98
N GLY A 19 -34.10 -2.82 21.46
CA GLY A 19 -34.97 -2.03 20.60
C GLY A 19 -34.21 -1.01 19.74
N VAL A 20 -33.26 -0.29 20.33
CA VAL A 20 -32.41 0.67 19.59
C VAL A 20 -31.51 -0.05 18.58
N ALA A 21 -30.89 -1.16 18.96
CA ALA A 21 -30.06 -1.95 18.04
C ALA A 21 -30.87 -2.54 16.89
N GLY A 22 -32.07 -3.05 17.16
CA GLY A 22 -33.00 -3.56 16.14
C GLY A 22 -33.46 -2.47 15.19
N LEU A 23 -33.85 -1.30 15.72
CA LEU A 23 -34.25 -0.14 14.91
C LEU A 23 -33.10 0.35 14.03
N PHE A 24 -31.89 0.47 14.58
CA PHE A 24 -30.71 0.85 13.82
C PHE A 24 -30.42 -0.13 12.69
N THR A 25 -30.47 -1.44 12.96
CA THR A 25 -30.26 -2.49 11.95
C THR A 25 -31.32 -2.43 10.86
N ALA A 26 -32.59 -2.22 11.21
CA ALA A 26 -33.68 -2.08 10.25
C ALA A 26 -33.54 -0.83 9.37
N VAL A 27 -33.15 0.31 9.96
CA VAL A 27 -32.90 1.56 9.23
C VAL A 27 -31.72 1.40 8.26
N MET A 28 -30.61 0.82 8.72
CA MET A 28 -29.45 0.55 7.86
C MET A 28 -29.79 -0.45 6.75
N GLY A 29 -30.50 -1.53 7.08
CA GLY A 29 -30.99 -2.51 6.11
C GLY A 29 -31.89 -1.88 5.04
N PHE A 30 -32.84 -1.03 5.45
CA PHE A 30 -33.70 -0.30 4.53
C PHE A 30 -32.91 0.70 3.67
N ALA A 31 -31.97 1.43 4.24
CA ALA A 31 -31.13 2.39 3.54
C ALA A 31 -30.30 1.76 2.41
N HIS A 32 -29.97 0.47 2.51
CA HIS A 32 -29.28 -0.28 1.46
C HIS A 32 -30.19 -0.79 0.32
N THR A 33 -31.52 -0.73 0.49
CA THR A 33 -32.47 -1.10 -0.58
C THR A 33 -32.54 -0.02 -1.67
N PRO A 34 -32.97 -0.36 -2.90
CA PRO A 34 -33.19 0.62 -3.97
C PRO A 34 -34.12 1.78 -3.54
N SER A 35 -35.11 1.47 -2.72
CA SER A 35 -36.10 2.43 -2.22
C SER A 35 -35.59 3.33 -1.08
N GLY A 36 -34.56 2.91 -0.33
CA GLY A 36 -33.96 3.69 0.76
C GLY A 36 -32.84 4.65 0.34
N ARG A 37 -32.22 4.41 -0.83
CA ARG A 37 -31.14 5.25 -1.38
C ARG A 37 -31.48 6.75 -1.55
N PRO A 38 -32.70 7.15 -1.96
CA PRO A 38 -33.06 8.57 -2.06
C PRO A 38 -33.03 9.29 -0.70
N LEU A 39 -33.35 8.58 0.39
CA LEU A 39 -33.34 9.13 1.75
C LEU A 39 -31.92 9.48 2.21
N LEU A 40 -30.94 8.62 1.90
CA LEU A 40 -29.52 8.88 2.17
C LEU A 40 -28.98 10.09 1.41
N LYS A 41 -29.45 10.30 0.17
CA LYS A 41 -29.11 11.49 -0.62
C LYS A 41 -29.68 12.77 0.00
N TRP A 42 -30.91 12.72 0.53
CA TRP A 42 -31.57 13.88 1.15
C TRP A 42 -30.95 14.27 2.49
N MET A 43 -30.48 13.31 3.29
CA MET A 43 -29.84 13.58 4.59
C MET A 43 -28.38 14.08 4.50
N GLY A 44 -27.85 14.34 3.31
CA GLY A 44 -26.46 14.81 3.12
C GLY A 44 -25.38 13.80 3.52
N MET A 45 -25.77 12.58 3.92
CA MET A 45 -24.86 11.46 4.21
C MET A 45 -24.43 10.72 2.94
N SER A 46 -24.96 11.09 1.77
CA SER A 46 -24.28 10.82 0.51
C SER A 46 -23.03 11.68 0.47
N MET A 47 -21.92 11.13 0.96
CA MET A 47 -20.58 11.57 0.56
C MET A 47 -20.63 11.85 -0.96
N PRO A 48 -20.17 13.01 -1.45
CA PRO A 48 -20.34 13.44 -2.85
C PRO A 48 -19.78 12.47 -3.91
N GLN A 49 -19.14 11.38 -3.49
CA GLN A 49 -18.40 10.43 -4.32
C GLN A 49 -19.07 9.05 -4.43
N ALA A 50 -20.17 8.76 -3.72
CA ALA A 50 -20.82 7.45 -3.75
C ALA A 50 -21.87 7.27 -4.87
N ALA A 51 -21.87 8.14 -5.89
CA ALA A 51 -22.86 8.14 -6.97
C ALA A 51 -22.38 7.48 -8.28
N SER A 52 -21.27 6.73 -8.28
CA SER A 52 -20.98 5.77 -9.33
C SER A 52 -21.08 4.36 -8.75
N ALA A 53 -21.96 3.53 -9.32
CA ALA A 53 -22.13 2.13 -8.94
C ALA A 53 -20.92 1.23 -9.31
N ALA A 54 -19.73 1.82 -9.46
CA ALA A 54 -18.49 1.18 -9.85
C ALA A 54 -17.23 1.80 -9.20
N GLY A 55 -17.37 2.82 -8.34
CA GLY A 55 -16.24 3.52 -7.72
C GLY A 55 -15.98 3.12 -6.27
N CYS A 56 -14.72 3.18 -5.82
CA CYS A 56 -14.39 2.99 -4.42
C CYS A 56 -14.99 4.14 -3.62
N PRO A 57 -15.76 3.91 -2.53
CA PRO A 57 -16.47 4.96 -1.80
C PRO A 57 -15.55 6.02 -1.14
N LEU A 58 -14.23 5.77 -1.15
CA LEU A 58 -13.18 6.65 -0.66
C LEU A 58 -12.47 7.44 -1.79
N GLY A 59 -12.95 7.32 -3.05
CA GLY A 59 -12.41 8.06 -4.20
C GLY A 59 -11.04 7.57 -4.69
N TYR A 60 -10.60 6.37 -4.30
CA TYR A 60 -9.34 5.80 -4.77
C TYR A 60 -9.32 5.43 -6.27
N ASP A 61 -10.49 5.43 -6.90
CA ASP A 61 -10.72 5.25 -8.33
C ASP A 61 -10.68 6.57 -9.13
N VAL A 62 -10.57 7.72 -8.46
CA VAL A 62 -10.46 9.01 -9.14
C VAL A 62 -9.00 9.24 -9.54
N LYS A 63 -8.75 9.37 -10.85
CA LYS A 63 -7.42 9.69 -11.38
C LYS A 63 -6.99 11.07 -10.89
N GLN A 64 -5.84 11.13 -10.22
CA GLN A 64 -5.27 12.38 -9.72
C GLN A 64 -4.65 13.20 -10.86
N SER A 65 -4.82 14.52 -10.81
CA SER A 65 -4.08 15.45 -11.67
C SER A 65 -2.58 15.43 -11.34
N PRO A 66 -1.70 15.89 -12.26
CA PRO A 66 -0.27 15.99 -11.99
C PRO A 66 0.04 16.82 -10.72
N GLU A 67 -0.68 17.91 -10.49
CA GLU A 67 -0.51 18.79 -9.32
C GLU A 67 -0.92 18.07 -8.02
N GLN A 68 -2.01 17.30 -8.07
CA GLN A 68 -2.46 16.49 -6.92
C GLN A 68 -1.46 15.39 -6.58
N LYS A 69 -0.85 14.76 -7.59
CA LYS A 69 0.22 13.76 -7.39
C LYS A 69 1.45 14.38 -6.77
N GLU A 70 1.89 15.54 -7.25
CA GLU A 70 3.05 16.25 -6.68
C GLU A 70 2.77 16.71 -5.24
N ALA A 71 1.58 17.26 -4.97
CA ALA A 71 1.19 17.60 -3.60
C ALA A 71 1.10 16.37 -2.68
N ALA A 72 0.68 15.21 -3.20
CA ALA A 72 0.73 13.95 -2.46
C ALA A 72 2.17 13.49 -2.19
N ARG A 73 3.07 13.63 -3.18
CA ARG A 73 4.50 13.33 -3.06
C ARG A 73 5.18 14.22 -2.01
N GLN A 74 4.89 15.51 -1.99
CA GLN A 74 5.42 16.45 -0.99
C GLN A 74 4.92 16.14 0.42
N ARG A 75 3.62 15.85 0.59
CA ARG A 75 3.05 15.43 1.88
C ARG A 75 3.66 14.11 2.38
N PHE A 76 3.84 13.15 1.48
CA PHE A 76 4.53 11.90 1.82
C PHE A 76 5.96 12.19 2.28
N ALA A 77 6.72 12.99 1.53
CA ALA A 77 8.08 13.34 1.91
C ALA A 77 8.14 14.05 3.27
N ALA A 78 7.22 14.98 3.56
CA ALA A 78 7.16 15.64 4.87
C ALA A 78 6.98 14.65 6.04
N ALA A 79 6.25 13.55 5.84
CA ALA A 79 6.00 12.55 6.87
C ALA A 79 7.10 11.48 7.01
N TYR A 80 7.77 11.14 5.90
CA TYR A 80 8.67 9.97 5.83
C TYR A 80 10.12 10.30 5.48
N ARG A 81 10.48 11.58 5.35
CA ARG A 81 11.86 11.99 5.08
C ARG A 81 12.77 11.66 6.27
N GLY A 82 13.91 11.04 5.97
CA GLY A 82 14.98 10.79 6.94
C GLY A 82 16.00 11.94 7.01
N GLU A 83 16.96 11.81 7.93
CA GLU A 83 17.94 12.87 8.21
C GLU A 83 19.15 12.87 7.27
N HIS A 84 19.47 11.75 6.62
CA HIS A 84 20.64 11.61 5.76
C HIS A 84 20.23 11.24 4.34
N ALA A 85 21.02 11.65 3.34
CA ALA A 85 20.84 11.20 1.97
C ALA A 85 21.13 9.70 1.85
N ALA A 86 20.44 9.01 0.94
CA ALA A 86 20.75 7.62 0.65
C ALA A 86 22.07 7.51 -0.12
N LEU A 87 22.86 6.44 0.12
CA LEU A 87 24.08 6.18 -0.65
C LEU A 87 23.77 5.91 -2.13
N ALA A 88 22.69 5.19 -2.38
CA ALA A 88 22.07 4.98 -3.68
C ALA A 88 20.55 4.80 -3.51
N ARG A 89 19.81 4.87 -4.61
CA ARG A 89 18.34 4.81 -4.63
C ARG A 89 17.85 3.61 -5.46
N PRO A 90 18.20 2.38 -5.06
CA PRO A 90 17.85 1.19 -5.84
C PRO A 90 16.33 1.02 -5.90
N ALA A 91 15.80 0.72 -7.09
CA ALA A 91 14.37 0.53 -7.29
C ALA A 91 14.12 -0.58 -8.32
N LEU A 92 14.39 -1.84 -7.92
CA LEU A 92 14.25 -3.03 -8.77
C LEU A 92 14.97 -2.92 -10.12
N GLY A 93 16.15 -2.28 -10.16
CA GLY A 93 16.91 -2.07 -11.40
C GLY A 93 16.45 -0.88 -12.27
N PHE A 94 15.40 -0.18 -11.86
CA PHE A 94 15.02 1.10 -12.47
C PHE A 94 15.68 2.28 -11.74
N ASP A 95 15.97 3.34 -12.49
CA ASP A 95 16.53 4.57 -11.95
C ASP A 95 15.40 5.56 -11.65
N LEU A 96 15.16 5.79 -10.35
CA LEU A 96 14.21 6.82 -9.93
C LEU A 96 14.64 8.20 -10.43
N GLU A 97 13.66 8.94 -10.91
CA GLU A 97 13.75 10.27 -11.55
C GLU A 97 14.56 10.29 -12.86
N ARG A 98 14.82 9.12 -13.46
CA ARG A 98 15.45 9.01 -14.79
C ARG A 98 14.66 8.14 -15.76
N THR A 99 14.17 6.99 -15.31
CA THR A 99 13.36 6.08 -16.14
C THR A 99 12.10 6.80 -16.59
N THR A 100 11.89 6.90 -17.91
CA THR A 100 10.68 7.47 -18.51
C THR A 100 9.60 6.41 -18.68
N ARG A 101 8.37 6.85 -18.97
CA ARG A 101 7.26 5.95 -19.28
C ARG A 101 7.58 5.09 -20.50
N GLU A 102 8.13 5.70 -21.54
CA GLU A 102 8.48 5.05 -22.81
C GLU A 102 9.54 3.97 -22.57
N ALA A 103 10.61 4.31 -21.84
CA ALA A 103 11.67 3.35 -21.52
C ALA A 103 11.16 2.14 -20.72
N LEU A 104 10.21 2.35 -19.79
CA LEU A 104 9.63 1.25 -19.02
C LEU A 104 8.71 0.37 -19.89
N LEU A 105 7.94 0.97 -20.80
CA LEU A 105 7.10 0.21 -21.74
C LEU A 105 7.92 -0.57 -22.76
N GLU A 106 9.02 0.01 -23.26
CA GLU A 106 9.99 -0.68 -24.11
C GLU A 106 10.64 -1.85 -23.37
N TRP A 107 11.07 -1.64 -22.12
CA TRP A 107 11.57 -2.72 -21.26
C TRP A 107 10.53 -3.83 -21.09
N ALA A 108 9.27 -3.46 -20.82
CA ALA A 108 8.21 -4.43 -20.61
C ALA A 108 7.95 -5.24 -21.89
N GLN A 109 7.87 -4.57 -23.04
CA GLN A 109 7.71 -5.23 -24.34
C GLN A 109 8.86 -6.19 -24.65
N ALA A 110 10.10 -5.76 -24.44
CA ALA A 110 11.29 -6.57 -24.70
C ALA A 110 11.33 -7.86 -23.86
N HIS A 111 10.69 -7.86 -22.69
CA HIS A 111 10.65 -9.01 -21.77
C HIS A 111 9.29 -9.71 -21.73
N GLY A 112 8.36 -9.36 -22.62
CA GLY A 112 7.02 -9.95 -22.66
C GLY A 112 6.15 -9.65 -21.43
N VAL A 113 6.46 -8.59 -20.68
CA VAL A 113 5.70 -8.16 -19.51
C VAL A 113 4.51 -7.30 -19.96
N LYS A 114 3.32 -7.64 -19.48
CA LYS A 114 2.10 -6.90 -19.81
C LYS A 114 1.90 -5.76 -18.81
N CYS A 115 2.03 -4.53 -19.29
CA CYS A 115 1.67 -3.33 -18.53
C CYS A 115 0.39 -2.69 -19.07
N THR A 116 -0.51 -2.29 -18.17
CA THR A 116 -1.76 -1.59 -18.51
C THR A 116 -1.90 -0.32 -17.69
N VAL A 117 -2.72 0.65 -18.14
CA VAL A 117 -3.07 1.81 -17.31
C VAL A 117 -4.20 1.36 -16.35
N PRO A 118 -3.96 1.36 -15.03
CA PRO A 118 -4.98 0.92 -14.08
C PRO A 118 -6.16 1.90 -14.03
N ARG A 119 -7.32 1.41 -13.58
CA ARG A 119 -8.48 2.28 -13.31
C ARG A 119 -8.32 3.11 -12.04
N SER A 120 -7.38 2.75 -11.17
CA SER A 120 -7.14 3.35 -9.86
C SER A 120 -5.77 4.04 -9.81
N GLN A 121 -5.27 4.28 -8.60
CA GLN A 121 -3.95 4.86 -8.30
C GLN A 121 -2.82 4.18 -9.10
N GLY A 122 -1.81 4.98 -9.48
CA GLY A 122 -0.70 4.55 -10.33
C GLY A 122 -0.88 4.93 -11.79
N ASP A 123 0.21 4.91 -12.54
CA ASP A 123 0.25 5.26 -13.95
C ASP A 123 0.36 4.04 -14.87
N LEU A 124 0.97 2.96 -14.38
CA LEU A 124 1.03 1.65 -15.01
C LEU A 124 0.92 0.55 -13.94
N ASP A 125 0.28 -0.55 -14.31
CA ASP A 125 0.23 -1.82 -13.58
C ASP A 125 0.79 -2.90 -14.51
N CYS A 126 1.96 -3.42 -14.16
CA CYS A 126 2.62 -4.50 -14.86
C CYS A 126 2.38 -5.82 -14.12
N ALA A 127 1.72 -6.76 -14.79
CA ALA A 127 1.33 -8.04 -14.21
C ALA A 127 2.37 -9.14 -14.47
N ASP A 128 2.45 -10.08 -13.53
CA ASP A 128 3.19 -11.34 -13.66
C ASP A 128 4.65 -11.18 -14.12
N VAL A 129 5.36 -10.21 -13.54
CA VAL A 129 6.75 -9.91 -13.84
C VAL A 129 7.66 -11.02 -13.29
N PRO A 130 8.36 -11.79 -14.13
CA PRO A 130 9.20 -12.90 -13.67
C PRO A 130 10.36 -12.46 -12.80
N ALA A 131 10.69 -13.25 -11.76
CA ALA A 131 11.83 -12.98 -10.89
C ALA A 131 13.17 -12.96 -11.64
N SER A 132 13.28 -13.73 -12.73
CA SER A 132 14.45 -13.82 -13.60
C SER A 132 14.83 -12.51 -14.29
N LEU A 133 13.90 -11.54 -14.37
CA LEU A 133 14.19 -10.21 -14.91
C LEU A 133 15.05 -9.35 -13.97
N PHE A 134 15.29 -9.82 -12.74
CA PHE A 134 16.08 -9.11 -11.72
C PHE A 134 17.21 -9.99 -11.16
N PRO A 135 18.12 -10.51 -12.00
CA PRO A 135 19.11 -11.51 -11.57
C PRO A 135 20.07 -11.01 -10.48
N GLY A 136 20.38 -9.70 -10.48
CA GLY A 136 21.22 -9.07 -9.45
C GLY A 136 20.58 -8.96 -8.07
N LEU A 137 19.25 -9.16 -7.97
CA LEU A 137 18.49 -9.00 -6.73
C LEU A 137 18.20 -10.32 -6.00
N LYS A 138 18.66 -11.46 -6.54
CA LYS A 138 18.47 -12.80 -5.95
C LYS A 138 17.02 -13.08 -5.53
N ARG A 139 16.06 -12.63 -6.36
CA ARG A 139 14.63 -12.84 -6.10
C ARG A 139 14.23 -14.27 -6.45
N GLU A 140 13.42 -14.88 -5.59
CA GLU A 140 12.83 -16.19 -5.85
C GLU A 140 11.34 -16.08 -6.20
N ALA A 141 10.64 -15.08 -5.67
CA ALA A 141 9.24 -14.85 -5.96
C ALA A 141 9.05 -13.89 -7.13
N ALA A 142 8.22 -14.29 -8.10
CA ALA A 142 7.76 -13.40 -9.16
C ALA A 142 6.93 -12.24 -8.57
N ILE A 143 6.91 -11.11 -9.27
CA ILE A 143 6.08 -9.97 -8.89
C ILE A 143 4.73 -10.13 -9.60
N ARG A 144 3.67 -10.28 -8.81
CA ARG A 144 2.31 -10.40 -9.34
C ARG A 144 1.81 -9.08 -9.91
N ASN A 145 2.09 -7.99 -9.20
CA ASN A 145 1.73 -6.63 -9.61
C ASN A 145 2.90 -5.69 -9.33
N LEU A 146 3.31 -4.95 -10.35
CA LEU A 146 4.25 -3.84 -10.26
C LEU A 146 3.51 -2.56 -10.65
N TRP A 147 3.14 -1.78 -9.64
CA TRP A 147 2.54 -0.46 -9.85
C TRP A 147 3.63 0.59 -9.96
N VAL A 148 3.50 1.44 -10.96
CA VAL A 148 4.49 2.45 -11.32
C VAL A 148 3.82 3.81 -11.30
N THR A 149 4.48 4.81 -10.72
CA THR A 149 4.01 6.20 -10.73
C THR A 149 5.06 7.11 -11.34
N PHE A 150 4.64 7.96 -12.25
CA PHE A 150 5.48 8.98 -12.87
C PHE A 150 5.15 10.36 -12.29
N GLY A 151 6.18 11.20 -12.18
CA GLY A 151 6.06 12.62 -11.83
C GLY A 151 5.44 13.43 -12.97
N ALA A 152 5.23 14.72 -12.73
CA ALA A 152 4.71 15.64 -13.72
C ALA A 152 5.62 15.78 -14.96
N ASP A 153 6.92 15.50 -14.80
CA ASP A 153 7.92 15.48 -15.87
C ASP A 153 7.99 14.15 -16.64
N GLY A 154 7.08 13.21 -16.36
CA GLY A 154 7.03 11.91 -17.01
C GLY A 154 8.10 10.91 -16.55
N ARG A 155 8.83 11.21 -15.46
CA ARG A 155 9.89 10.34 -14.92
C ARG A 155 9.41 9.53 -13.73
N LEU A 156 9.97 8.34 -13.56
CA LEU A 156 9.61 7.40 -12.50
C LEU A 156 9.87 8.01 -11.12
N VAL A 157 8.85 8.15 -10.28
CA VAL A 157 9.00 8.68 -8.90
C VAL A 157 8.69 7.65 -7.83
N ALA A 158 7.91 6.61 -8.16
CA ALA A 158 7.61 5.54 -7.23
C ALA A 158 7.31 4.24 -7.96
N LEU A 159 7.64 3.12 -7.31
CA LEU A 159 7.16 1.80 -7.69
C LEU A 159 6.76 1.00 -6.45
N ILE A 160 5.76 0.15 -6.62
CA ILE A 160 5.29 -0.78 -5.61
C ILE A 160 5.22 -2.16 -6.26
N ALA A 161 6.02 -3.10 -5.78
CA ALA A 161 5.99 -4.48 -6.21
C ALA A 161 5.30 -5.34 -5.16
N VAL A 162 4.37 -6.17 -5.61
CA VAL A 162 3.69 -7.17 -4.78
C VAL A 162 4.00 -8.56 -5.31
N SER A 163 4.69 -9.35 -4.50
CA SER A 163 4.95 -10.77 -4.76
C SER A 163 4.04 -11.62 -3.87
N ARG A 164 3.60 -12.77 -4.39
CA ARG A 164 2.79 -13.74 -3.64
C ARG A 164 3.28 -15.16 -3.92
N ALA A 165 3.30 -15.99 -2.89
CA ALA A 165 3.50 -17.43 -3.03
C ALA A 165 2.60 -18.19 -2.05
N ALA A 166 2.28 -19.45 -2.38
CA ALA A 166 1.59 -20.34 -1.44
C ALA A 166 2.49 -20.70 -0.24
N GLU A 167 3.79 -20.87 -0.49
CA GLU A 167 4.78 -21.23 0.51
C GLU A 167 5.58 -20.02 1.02
N ALA A 168 5.99 -20.08 2.28
CA ALA A 168 6.74 -19.01 2.93
C ALA A 168 8.16 -18.82 2.38
N ALA A 169 8.81 -19.92 1.99
CA ALA A 169 10.23 -19.93 1.62
C ALA A 169 10.62 -18.92 0.53
N PRO A 170 10.02 -18.92 -0.67
CA PRO A 170 10.43 -17.99 -1.73
C PRO A 170 10.17 -16.52 -1.36
N ILE A 171 9.12 -16.25 -0.58
CA ILE A 171 8.76 -14.90 -0.14
C ILE A 171 9.71 -14.42 0.96
N SER A 172 10.05 -15.27 1.93
CA SER A 172 11.03 -15.01 2.99
C SER A 172 12.43 -14.75 2.40
N ALA A 173 12.86 -15.60 1.45
CA ALA A 173 14.14 -15.44 0.75
C ALA A 173 14.20 -14.11 -0.01
N THR A 174 13.14 -13.79 -0.76
CA THR A 174 13.06 -12.53 -1.52
C THR A 174 13.05 -11.30 -0.59
N PHE A 175 12.31 -11.33 0.53
CA PHE A 175 12.29 -10.25 1.52
C PHE A 175 13.69 -10.00 2.11
N ARG A 176 14.37 -11.07 2.52
CA ARG A 176 15.73 -10.97 3.08
C ARG A 176 16.74 -10.48 2.06
N ALA A 177 16.68 -10.96 0.82
CA ALA A 177 17.55 -10.51 -0.27
C ALA A 177 17.33 -9.03 -0.60
N ALA A 178 16.07 -8.57 -0.65
CA ALA A 178 15.73 -7.17 -0.86
C ALA A 178 16.28 -6.29 0.27
N ASN A 179 16.13 -6.70 1.53
CA ASN A 179 16.66 -5.97 2.68
C ASN A 179 18.18 -5.93 2.72
N ALA A 180 18.85 -7.05 2.44
CA ALA A 180 20.31 -7.07 2.35
C ALA A 180 20.82 -6.12 1.25
N THR A 181 20.14 -6.11 0.10
CA THR A 181 20.47 -5.22 -1.03
C THR A 181 20.24 -3.75 -0.66
N LEU A 182 19.10 -3.42 -0.05
CA LEU A 182 18.79 -2.06 0.42
C LEU A 182 19.79 -1.57 1.46
N ALA A 183 20.08 -2.39 2.48
CA ALA A 183 21.05 -2.08 3.51
C ALA A 183 22.45 -1.78 2.92
N THR A 184 22.85 -2.55 1.91
CA THR A 184 24.15 -2.40 1.24
C THR A 184 24.20 -1.16 0.35
N LEU A 185 23.16 -0.92 -0.45
CA LEU A 185 23.18 0.11 -1.49
C LEU A 185 22.69 1.46 -1.01
N ALA A 186 21.66 1.52 -0.17
CA ALA A 186 21.06 2.77 0.30
C ALA A 186 21.58 3.18 1.68
N GLY A 187 21.83 2.18 2.55
CA GLY A 187 22.14 2.35 3.97
C GLY A 187 21.18 1.56 4.86
N PRO A 188 21.44 1.47 6.18
CA PRO A 188 20.64 0.64 7.09
C PRO A 188 19.18 1.15 7.19
N PRO A 189 18.23 0.27 7.53
CA PRO A 189 16.85 0.68 7.78
C PRO A 189 16.78 1.58 9.02
N LEU A 190 15.88 2.56 9.00
CA LEU A 190 15.56 3.36 10.18
C LEU A 190 14.76 2.55 11.20
N LYS A 191 13.85 1.69 10.71
CA LYS A 191 13.03 0.82 11.54
C LYS A 191 13.00 -0.58 10.97
N GLN A 192 13.12 -1.58 11.83
CA GLN A 192 12.93 -2.98 11.46
C GLN A 192 12.12 -3.69 12.52
N ASP A 193 11.10 -4.43 12.08
CA ASP A 193 10.24 -5.25 12.92
C ASP A 193 10.30 -6.69 12.39
N GLY A 194 10.82 -7.62 13.19
CA GLY A 194 10.98 -9.03 12.81
C GLY A 194 12.13 -9.32 11.84
N GLU A 195 12.34 -10.59 11.54
CA GLU A 195 13.36 -11.09 10.61
C GLU A 195 12.75 -11.55 9.29
N GLY A 196 11.45 -11.86 9.29
CA GLY A 196 10.74 -12.37 8.11
C GLY A 196 11.20 -13.77 7.71
N SER A 197 11.72 -14.56 8.66
CA SER A 197 12.10 -15.96 8.46
C SER A 197 10.88 -16.84 8.20
N VAL A 198 11.09 -18.03 7.64
CA VAL A 198 10.02 -19.00 7.39
C VAL A 198 9.35 -19.41 8.70
N GLU A 199 10.17 -19.64 9.73
CA GLU A 199 9.76 -20.02 11.07
C GLU A 199 8.89 -18.93 11.69
N GLU A 200 9.33 -17.68 11.61
CA GLU A 200 8.55 -16.54 12.11
C GLU A 200 7.21 -16.43 11.38
N LEU A 201 7.21 -16.42 10.04
CA LEU A 201 5.98 -16.22 9.26
C LEU A 201 4.94 -17.33 9.49
N LYS A 202 5.39 -18.55 9.80
CA LYS A 202 4.51 -19.69 10.10
C LYS A 202 3.89 -19.66 11.51
N GLN A 203 4.26 -18.70 12.37
CA GLN A 203 3.71 -18.60 13.73
C GLN A 203 2.22 -18.20 13.78
N GLY A 204 1.65 -17.69 12.69
CA GLY A 204 0.21 -17.46 12.61
C GLY A 204 -0.24 -16.54 11.49
N LEU A 205 -1.56 -16.45 11.34
CA LEU A 205 -2.23 -15.53 10.42
C LEU A 205 -1.86 -14.07 10.73
N LEU A 206 -1.62 -13.28 9.69
CA LEU A 206 -1.19 -11.87 9.74
C LEU A 206 0.13 -11.63 10.47
N ARG A 207 0.91 -12.69 10.74
CA ARG A 207 2.28 -12.51 11.19
C ARG A 207 3.08 -11.81 10.10
N GLN A 208 3.82 -10.78 10.49
CA GLN A 208 4.51 -9.90 9.56
C GLN A 208 5.93 -9.58 10.04
N ALA A 209 6.78 -9.25 9.07
CA ALA A 209 8.04 -8.55 9.30
C ALA A 209 8.17 -7.40 8.30
N SER A 210 8.89 -6.35 8.68
CA SER A 210 9.11 -5.19 7.81
C SER A 210 10.41 -4.48 8.10
N ALA A 211 10.98 -3.86 7.08
CA ALA A 211 12.08 -2.91 7.21
C ALA A 211 11.75 -1.62 6.45
N GLU A 212 11.89 -0.50 7.14
CA GLU A 212 11.60 0.84 6.64
C GLU A 212 12.88 1.65 6.54
N TYR A 213 13.15 2.16 5.35
CA TYR A 213 14.32 2.93 5.00
C TYR A 213 13.88 4.36 4.71
N ARG A 214 14.33 5.30 5.53
CA ARG A 214 14.00 6.72 5.40
C ARG A 214 15.28 7.52 5.20
N PHE A 215 15.38 8.16 4.06
CA PHE A 215 16.47 9.07 3.71
C PHE A 215 15.90 10.43 3.29
N GLN A 216 16.77 11.43 3.11
CA GLN A 216 16.34 12.77 2.72
C GLN A 216 15.64 12.79 1.34
N ASP A 217 16.12 11.94 0.44
CA ASP A 217 15.82 11.93 -0.99
C ASP A 217 15.26 10.58 -1.48
N PHE A 218 15.14 9.60 -0.59
CA PHE A 218 14.72 8.24 -0.91
C PHE A 218 13.94 7.62 0.26
N TYR A 219 12.92 6.85 -0.09
CA TYR A 219 12.16 6.04 0.85
C TYR A 219 12.02 4.63 0.27
N ALA A 220 12.20 3.63 1.12
CA ALA A 220 11.83 2.27 0.80
C ALA A 220 11.15 1.58 1.98
N LEU A 221 10.20 0.69 1.69
CA LEU A 221 9.57 -0.17 2.67
C LEU A 221 9.46 -1.58 2.10
N THR A 222 9.97 -2.55 2.84
CA THR A 222 9.70 -3.96 2.58
C THR A 222 8.80 -4.49 3.69
N ARG A 223 7.77 -5.26 3.32
CA ARG A 223 6.88 -5.92 4.27
C ARG A 223 6.53 -7.29 3.77
N VAL A 224 6.69 -8.29 4.61
CA VAL A 224 6.23 -9.65 4.36
C VAL A 224 5.15 -10.03 5.37
N THR A 225 4.09 -10.68 4.90
CA THR A 225 2.93 -11.05 5.72
C THR A 225 2.41 -12.45 5.37
N ASN A 226 2.08 -13.24 6.39
CA ASN A 226 1.29 -14.46 6.24
C ASN A 226 -0.21 -14.10 6.13
N MET A 227 -0.83 -14.41 5.01
CA MET A 227 -2.25 -14.14 4.72
C MET A 227 -3.17 -15.32 5.05
N GLY A 228 -2.64 -16.42 5.57
CA GLY A 228 -3.36 -17.67 5.88
C GLY A 228 -3.48 -18.60 4.68
N ASP A 229 -3.82 -18.06 3.51
CA ASP A 229 -3.89 -18.78 2.22
C ASP A 229 -2.63 -18.62 1.35
N GLY A 230 -1.58 -18.03 1.92
CA GLY A 230 -0.30 -17.79 1.27
C GLY A 230 0.47 -16.66 1.95
N PHE A 231 1.55 -16.23 1.32
CA PHE A 231 2.47 -15.23 1.82
C PHE A 231 2.61 -14.11 0.79
N VAL A 232 2.63 -12.87 1.28
CA VAL A 232 2.71 -11.68 0.44
C VAL A 232 3.93 -10.87 0.86
N LEU A 233 4.72 -10.45 -0.13
CA LEU A 233 5.76 -9.44 0.02
C LEU A 233 5.30 -8.18 -0.72
N THR A 234 5.35 -7.05 -0.03
CA THR A 234 5.20 -5.72 -0.61
C THR A 234 6.52 -4.99 -0.49
N GLU A 235 7.01 -4.46 -1.60
CA GLU A 235 8.16 -3.59 -1.65
C GLU A 235 7.75 -2.26 -2.29
N GLU A 236 8.01 -1.18 -1.59
CA GLU A 236 7.70 0.17 -2.02
C GLU A 236 8.98 0.97 -2.09
N TYR A 237 9.21 1.68 -3.20
CA TYR A 237 10.39 2.51 -3.43
C TYR A 237 9.94 3.86 -3.97
N ARG A 238 10.45 4.95 -3.41
CA ARG A 238 10.03 6.31 -3.76
C ARG A 238 11.20 7.29 -3.77
N ALA A 239 11.26 8.13 -4.79
CA ALA A 239 12.10 9.31 -4.79
C ALA A 239 11.37 10.43 -4.05
N LEU A 240 12.01 10.97 -3.02
CA LEU A 240 11.47 12.13 -2.30
C LEU A 240 11.89 13.42 -3.02
N PRO A 241 11.02 14.44 -3.11
CA PRO A 241 11.41 15.73 -3.66
C PRO A 241 12.62 16.29 -2.91
N LYS A 242 13.53 16.94 -3.65
CA LYS A 242 14.67 17.62 -3.04
C LYS A 242 14.20 18.74 -2.13
N VAL A 243 14.84 18.92 -0.98
CA VAL A 243 14.63 20.11 -0.15
C VAL A 243 15.32 21.28 -0.86
N ALA A 244 14.59 22.37 -1.12
CA ALA A 244 15.24 23.59 -1.55
C ALA A 244 16.15 24.07 -0.41
N VAL A 245 17.41 24.42 -0.72
CA VAL A 245 18.46 24.81 0.24
C VAL A 245 18.04 25.94 1.19
N ARG A 246 16.94 26.65 0.90
CA ARG A 246 16.43 27.79 1.64
C ARG A 246 15.63 27.48 2.91
N GLU A 247 15.31 26.22 3.20
CA GLU A 247 14.45 25.83 4.34
C GLU A 247 15.15 25.05 5.46
N LEU A 248 16.48 25.00 5.47
CA LEU A 248 17.21 24.50 6.64
C LEU A 248 17.40 25.67 7.62
N PRO A 249 16.72 25.70 8.79
CA PRO A 249 17.13 26.61 9.84
C PRO A 249 18.57 26.25 10.21
N SER A 250 19.46 27.21 10.09
CA SER A 250 20.84 27.12 10.56
C SER A 250 20.83 26.67 12.02
N ARG A 251 21.43 25.51 12.30
CA ARG A 251 21.78 25.12 13.67
C ARG A 251 22.95 25.96 14.16
#